data_AF-A0AAQ6ABU0-F1
#
_entry.id   AF-A0AAQ6ABU0-F1
#
_cell.length_a   1.000
_cell.length_b   1.000
_cell.length_c   1.000
_cell.angle_alpha   90.00
_cell.angle_beta   90.00
_cell.angle_gamma   90.00
#
_symmetry.space_group_name_H-M   'P 1'
#
loop_
_entity.id
_entity.type
_entity.pdbx_description
1 polymer ?
#
loop_
_entity_poly.entity_id
_entity_poly.type
_entity_poly.pdbx_seq_one_letter_code
_entity_poly.pdbx_strand_id
1 'polypeptide(L)'
;MKEAMPVLTAGAGLHETLALLTSQLRPDANHKEDMVFLKDVFSERSLGYLMKIHEKLRQYERQSPTPVLHSASSLAEDVAEELQSGPMSTEEKELLHLLTSPHLKAVLSVHDTVAQKNFDPVLPPLPDDLEDELEEESVKIVRLVKNKEPLGATIRRDEATGAVIVARIMRGGAADRSGLVHVGDELREVNGVSVIHKRPDEISQLLSQSQGSITLKIIPAIKEEDRLKESKVYMRALFDYIPLEDKATPCQEAGLPFKRGDILQVVTQDDPTWWQAKRVGDSNLRAGLVPSKQFQERRLAYRMKMGTLPNPKSPKKPASGLRRSFRLSRKDRQGSSGEGSDPGDPDFLTYEEVTRYQQRPNERPRLVVLIGSLGARINELKQRVIAENPHRYAVAVPHTTRPKKPHEKDGVEYHFVTKQQFDADALNNKFIEHGEYKENQYGTSIEAIRSVQAKNKMCIVDVQPEALKRLRTAEFKPYVIFVKPRVPESRRRRSAATSPGGGEHGRITDEDLQEMRQSAIQIDQQYGHLVDRVLIKEDSASACAELRGILERLERESFWVPLCWVRT
;
A
#
# COMPACT_ATOMS: atom_id res chain seq x y z
N MET A 1 49.37 -12.00 15.37
CA MET A 1 49.29 -13.43 15.72
C MET A 1 47.90 -13.92 15.35
N LYS A 2 47.79 -14.89 14.45
CA LYS A 2 46.51 -15.53 14.11
C LYS A 2 46.07 -16.37 15.32
N GLU A 3 45.05 -15.93 16.07
CA GLU A 3 44.43 -16.81 17.05
C GLU A 3 43.64 -17.89 16.30
N ALA A 4 44.03 -19.14 16.51
CA ALA A 4 43.38 -20.30 15.94
C ALA A 4 41.98 -20.47 16.56
N MET A 5 40.94 -20.51 15.73
CA MET A 5 39.62 -20.95 16.18
C MET A 5 39.68 -22.41 16.61
N PRO A 6 39.15 -22.80 17.78
CA PRO A 6 39.09 -24.19 18.17
C PRO A 6 38.08 -24.92 17.27
N VAL A 7 38.55 -26.02 16.67
CA VAL A 7 37.73 -26.95 15.92
C VAL A 7 36.74 -27.59 16.90
N LEU A 8 35.46 -27.24 16.78
CA LEU A 8 34.38 -27.95 17.47
C LEU A 8 34.38 -29.39 16.96
N THR A 9 34.77 -30.33 17.80
CA THR A 9 34.64 -31.76 17.52
C THR A 9 33.15 -32.10 17.46
N ALA A 10 32.76 -32.88 16.45
CA ALA A 10 31.35 -33.20 16.12
C ALA A 10 30.60 -34.05 17.18
N GLY A 11 31.13 -34.15 18.40
CA GLY A 11 30.55 -34.88 19.52
C GLY A 11 30.50 -34.12 20.85
N ALA A 12 30.92 -32.84 20.91
CA ALA A 12 30.84 -32.06 22.14
C ALA A 12 29.37 -31.71 22.46
N GLY A 13 28.92 -32.01 23.68
CA GLY A 13 27.57 -31.68 24.15
C GLY A 13 27.33 -30.16 24.14
N LEU A 14 26.06 -29.74 24.01
CA LEU A 14 25.68 -28.32 24.04
C LEU A 14 26.19 -27.60 25.29
N HIS A 15 26.19 -28.30 26.43
CA HIS A 15 26.75 -27.80 27.70
C HIS A 15 28.26 -27.53 27.62
N GLU A 16 29.02 -28.42 26.99
CA GLU A 16 30.48 -28.30 26.83
C GLU A 16 30.83 -27.18 25.84
N THR A 17 30.04 -27.04 24.77
CA THR A 17 30.16 -25.95 23.79
C THR A 17 29.90 -24.60 24.43
N LEU A 18 28.89 -24.49 25.30
CA LEU A 18 28.56 -23.25 26.00
C LEU A 18 29.63 -22.89 27.05
N ALA A 19 30.19 -23.87 27.75
CA ALA A 19 31.33 -23.66 28.66
C ALA A 19 32.58 -23.15 27.91
N LEU A 20 32.87 -23.72 26.74
CA LEU A 20 33.96 -23.28 25.86
C LEU A 20 33.75 -21.86 25.34
N LEU A 21 32.55 -21.53 24.86
CA LEU A 21 32.20 -20.17 24.42
C LEU A 21 32.35 -19.15 25.55
N THR A 22 31.86 -19.48 26.75
CA THR A 22 31.97 -18.62 27.94
C THR A 22 33.43 -18.35 28.31
N SER A 23 34.30 -19.35 28.15
CA SER A 23 35.74 -19.21 28.43
C SER A 23 36.50 -18.36 27.39
N GLN A 24 35.93 -18.19 26.19
CA GLN A 24 36.55 -17.46 25.07
C GLN A 24 36.08 -16.01 24.95
N LEU A 25 35.04 -15.61 25.70
CA LEU A 25 34.58 -14.22 25.78
C LEU A 25 35.66 -13.35 26.48
N ARG A 26 36.51 -12.70 25.68
CA ARG A 26 37.44 -11.66 26.15
C ARG A 26 36.79 -10.27 25.96
N PRO A 27 36.92 -9.36 26.93
CA PRO A 27 36.37 -8.01 26.79
C PRO A 27 37.20 -7.20 25.78
N ASP A 28 36.67 -7.03 24.56
CA ASP A 28 37.24 -6.12 23.58
C ASP A 28 36.79 -4.67 23.85
N ALA A 29 37.62 -3.69 23.50
CA ALA A 29 37.51 -2.32 24.01
C ALA A 29 36.19 -1.60 23.64
N ASN A 30 35.51 -2.01 22.57
CA ASN A 30 34.31 -1.35 22.05
C ASN A 30 32.98 -1.91 22.57
N HIS A 31 32.96 -3.11 23.19
CA HIS A 31 31.72 -3.80 23.60
C HIS A 31 31.84 -4.41 25.01
N LYS A 32 32.51 -3.71 25.93
CA LYS A 32 32.76 -4.21 27.30
C LYS A 32 31.49 -4.58 28.04
N GLU A 33 30.44 -3.77 27.94
CA GLU A 33 29.17 -4.00 28.67
C GLU A 33 28.42 -5.22 28.12
N ASP A 34 28.31 -5.34 26.79
CA ASP A 34 27.67 -6.49 26.14
C ASP A 34 28.40 -7.80 26.41
N MET A 35 29.74 -7.78 26.45
CA MET A 35 30.56 -8.95 26.75
C MET A 35 30.48 -9.38 28.21
N VAL A 36 30.36 -8.42 29.15
CA VAL A 36 30.12 -8.72 30.56
C VAL A 36 28.72 -9.32 30.75
N PHE A 37 27.70 -8.74 30.12
CA PHE A 37 26.35 -9.28 30.15
C PHE A 37 26.26 -10.71 29.62
N LEU A 38 26.85 -10.99 28.45
CA LEU A 38 26.85 -12.34 27.87
C LEU A 38 27.59 -13.35 28.76
N LYS A 39 28.69 -12.92 29.40
CA LYS A 39 29.40 -13.77 30.34
C LYS A 39 28.56 -14.08 31.57
N ASP A 40 27.80 -13.11 32.09
CA ASP A 40 26.91 -13.31 33.23
C ASP A 40 25.76 -14.26 32.90
N VAL A 41 25.14 -14.09 31.72
CA VAL A 41 24.07 -14.97 31.23
C VAL A 41 24.57 -16.40 31.01
N PHE A 42 25.72 -16.58 30.35
CA PHE A 42 26.24 -17.92 30.09
C PHE A 42 26.85 -18.60 31.31
N SER A 43 27.25 -17.83 32.33
CA SER A 43 27.71 -18.36 33.62
C SER A 43 26.56 -18.63 34.59
N GLU A 44 25.31 -18.33 34.21
CA GLU A 44 24.15 -18.54 35.08
C GLU A 44 23.94 -20.05 35.34
N ARG A 45 23.86 -20.42 36.62
CA ARG A 45 23.75 -21.83 37.03
C ARG A 45 22.49 -22.49 36.49
N SER A 46 21.39 -21.75 36.40
CA SER A 46 20.10 -22.21 35.87
C SER A 46 20.23 -22.69 34.42
N LEU A 47 20.91 -21.92 33.57
CA LEU A 47 21.18 -22.25 32.17
C LEU A 47 22.09 -23.48 32.06
N GLY A 48 23.11 -23.57 32.91
CA GLY A 48 23.97 -24.76 32.98
C GLY A 48 23.20 -26.04 33.33
N TYR A 49 22.30 -25.99 34.31
CA TYR A 49 21.44 -27.13 34.65
C TYR A 49 20.46 -27.47 33.53
N LEU A 50 19.85 -26.47 32.91
CA LEU A 50 18.91 -26.67 31.80
C LEU A 50 19.58 -27.38 30.62
N MET A 51 20.81 -26.99 30.27
CA MET A 51 21.59 -27.65 29.21
C MET A 51 21.93 -29.09 29.56
N LYS A 52 22.29 -29.38 30.82
CA LYS A 52 22.53 -30.77 31.29
C LYS A 52 21.26 -31.61 31.24
N ILE A 53 20.12 -31.05 31.63
CA ILE A 53 18.81 -31.72 31.56
C ILE A 53 18.46 -32.01 30.12
N HIS A 54 18.62 -31.03 29.22
CA HIS A 54 18.38 -31.21 27.79
C HIS A 54 19.25 -32.33 27.20
N GLU A 55 20.53 -32.38 27.56
CA GLU A 55 21.44 -33.43 27.10
C GLU A 55 21.04 -34.82 27.62
N LYS A 56 20.58 -34.91 28.88
CA LYS A 56 20.07 -36.16 29.45
C LYS A 56 18.74 -36.61 28.83
N LEU A 57 17.84 -35.67 28.53
CA LEU A 57 16.59 -35.95 27.82
C LEU A 57 16.85 -36.39 26.38
N ARG A 58 17.77 -35.74 25.66
CA ARG A 58 18.22 -36.17 24.33
C ARG A 58 18.83 -37.57 24.35
N GLN A 59 19.59 -37.90 25.39
CA GLN A 59 20.16 -39.24 25.57
C GLN A 59 19.05 -40.28 25.82
N TYR A 60 18.04 -39.92 26.62
CA TYR A 60 16.85 -40.74 26.86
C TYR A 60 15.99 -40.92 25.60
N GLU A 61 15.77 -39.90 24.78
CA GLU A 61 15.07 -40.02 23.50
C GLU A 61 15.77 -40.96 22.53
N ARG A 62 17.11 -40.99 22.54
CA ARG A 62 17.90 -41.88 21.67
C ARG A 62 18.02 -43.30 22.20
N GLN A 63 17.95 -43.48 23.52
CA GLN A 63 18.13 -44.76 24.20
C GLN A 63 17.05 -44.90 25.29
N SER A 64 15.78 -44.89 24.87
CA SER A 64 14.67 -45.09 25.80
C SER A 64 14.71 -46.54 26.28
N PRO A 65 14.81 -46.81 27.60
CA PRO A 65 14.75 -48.17 28.09
C PRO A 65 13.38 -48.76 27.73
N THR A 66 13.36 -49.74 26.83
CA THR A 66 12.13 -50.48 26.49
C THR A 66 11.93 -51.58 27.53
N PRO A 67 10.75 -51.67 28.17
CA PRO A 67 10.47 -52.74 29.11
C PRO A 67 10.52 -54.08 28.38
N VAL A 68 11.19 -55.07 28.98
CA VAL A 68 11.33 -56.41 28.39
C VAL A 68 9.98 -57.14 28.36
N LEU A 69 9.14 -56.90 29.38
CA LEU A 69 7.78 -57.38 29.48
C LEU A 69 6.87 -56.26 30.01
N HIS A 70 5.57 -56.35 29.76
CA HIS A 70 4.57 -55.40 30.28
C HIS A 70 3.72 -55.97 31.43
N SER A 71 3.91 -57.24 31.78
CA SER A 71 3.12 -57.99 32.78
C SER A 71 4.00 -58.89 33.64
N ALA A 72 5.11 -58.36 34.14
CA ALA A 72 6.07 -59.10 34.96
C ALA A 72 5.48 -59.53 36.32
N SER A 73 4.52 -58.77 36.85
CA SER A 73 3.82 -59.12 38.09
C SER A 73 2.94 -60.36 37.92
N SER A 74 2.17 -60.45 36.84
CA SER A 74 1.32 -61.61 36.55
C SER A 74 2.17 -62.87 36.33
N LEU A 75 3.27 -62.75 35.59
CA LEU A 75 4.19 -63.87 35.39
C LEU A 75 4.81 -64.36 36.70
N ALA A 76 5.15 -63.46 37.62
CA ALA A 76 5.67 -63.82 38.93
C ALA A 76 4.62 -64.53 39.81
N GLU A 77 3.34 -64.18 39.65
CA GLU A 77 2.23 -64.87 40.32
C GLU A 77 1.99 -66.26 39.73
N ASP A 78 1.97 -66.40 38.41
CA ASP A 78 1.84 -67.70 37.73
C ASP A 78 2.95 -68.67 38.16
N VAL A 79 4.21 -68.19 38.19
CA VAL A 79 5.36 -68.99 38.65
C VAL A 79 5.23 -69.34 40.14
N ALA A 80 4.74 -68.42 40.97
CA ALA A 80 4.53 -68.70 42.38
C ALA A 80 3.41 -69.73 42.63
N GLU A 81 2.36 -69.74 41.79
CA GLU A 81 1.29 -70.75 41.85
C GLU A 81 1.78 -72.12 41.35
N GLU A 82 2.52 -72.16 40.25
CA GLU A 82 3.07 -73.40 39.70
C GLU A 82 4.05 -74.07 40.68
N LEU A 83 4.91 -73.29 41.32
CA LEU A 83 5.84 -73.78 42.35
C LEU A 83 5.11 -74.40 43.56
N GLN A 84 3.92 -73.90 43.91
CA GLN A 84 3.13 -74.42 45.04
C GLN A 84 2.40 -75.74 44.71
N SER A 85 2.34 -76.15 43.45
CA SER A 85 1.59 -77.32 43.00
C SER A 85 2.32 -78.67 43.18
N GLY A 86 3.59 -78.66 43.62
CA GLY A 86 4.43 -79.86 43.78
C GLY A 86 5.30 -79.90 45.05
N PRO A 87 6.01 -81.02 45.31
CA PRO A 87 6.95 -81.13 46.43
C PRO A 87 8.20 -80.25 46.20
N MET A 88 8.34 -79.19 46.99
CA MET A 88 9.36 -78.16 46.78
C MET A 88 10.74 -78.51 47.37
N SER A 89 11.79 -78.34 46.56
CA SER A 89 13.19 -78.27 46.97
C SER A 89 13.48 -77.03 47.84
N THR A 90 14.67 -76.98 48.43
CA THR A 90 15.11 -75.85 49.27
C THR A 90 15.18 -74.54 48.49
N GLU A 91 15.66 -74.60 47.26
CA GLU A 91 15.83 -73.48 46.34
C GLU A 91 14.47 -72.96 45.84
N GLU A 92 13.50 -73.84 45.58
CA GLU A 92 12.14 -73.47 45.19
C GLU A 92 11.38 -72.76 46.31
N LYS A 93 11.64 -73.15 47.58
CA LYS A 93 11.07 -72.45 48.74
C LYS A 93 11.64 -71.05 48.91
N GLU A 94 12.94 -70.88 48.67
CA GLU A 94 13.59 -69.56 48.72
C GLU A 94 13.09 -68.65 47.59
N LEU A 95 12.98 -69.19 46.36
CA LEU A 95 12.42 -68.46 45.23
C LEU A 95 10.97 -68.05 45.48
N LEU A 96 10.14 -68.96 46.00
CA LEU A 96 8.76 -68.65 46.36
C LEU A 96 8.69 -67.55 47.43
N HIS A 97 9.57 -67.59 48.44
CA HIS A 97 9.63 -66.56 49.48
C HIS A 97 10.01 -65.19 48.89
N LEU A 98 10.95 -65.16 47.94
CA LEU A 98 11.40 -63.94 47.28
C LEU A 98 10.31 -63.35 46.36
N LEU A 99 9.65 -64.18 45.54
CA LEU A 99 8.53 -63.78 44.66
C LEU A 99 7.29 -63.33 45.45
N THR A 100 7.08 -63.89 46.64
CA THR A 100 5.96 -63.49 47.53
C THR A 100 6.30 -62.29 48.43
N SER A 101 7.54 -61.83 48.45
CA SER A 101 7.97 -60.67 49.22
C SER A 101 7.20 -59.40 48.79
N PRO A 102 6.62 -58.65 49.74
CA PRO A 102 5.84 -57.46 49.43
C PRO A 102 6.65 -56.39 48.70
N HIS A 103 7.96 -56.30 48.96
CA HIS A 103 8.85 -55.36 48.29
C HIS A 103 9.04 -55.71 46.82
N LEU A 104 9.21 -57.00 46.50
CA LEU A 104 9.40 -57.43 45.12
C LEU A 104 8.10 -57.31 44.32
N LYS A 105 6.97 -57.70 44.92
CA LYS A 105 5.64 -57.48 44.32
C LYS A 105 5.36 -56.01 44.02
N ALA A 106 5.69 -55.11 44.95
CA ALA A 106 5.55 -53.68 44.72
C ALA A 106 6.44 -53.19 43.56
N VAL A 107 7.69 -53.65 43.48
CA VAL A 107 8.60 -53.29 42.37
C VAL A 107 8.07 -53.80 41.02
N LEU A 108 7.56 -55.03 40.96
CA LEU A 108 6.97 -55.59 39.74
C LEU A 108 5.68 -54.87 39.33
N SER A 109 4.84 -54.48 40.29
CA SER A 109 3.64 -53.68 40.04
C SER A 109 3.96 -52.28 39.49
N VAL A 110 4.97 -51.61 40.06
CA VAL A 110 5.44 -50.29 39.56
C VAL A 110 6.06 -50.45 38.18
N HIS A 111 6.85 -51.50 37.96
CA HIS A 111 7.39 -51.82 36.64
C HIS A 111 6.28 -51.97 35.61
N ASP A 112 5.24 -52.77 35.88
CA ASP A 112 4.14 -53.00 34.94
C ASP A 112 3.35 -51.72 34.68
N THR A 113 3.11 -50.90 35.71
CA THR A 113 2.46 -49.58 35.56
C THR A 113 3.24 -48.66 34.62
N VAL A 114 4.56 -48.60 34.76
CA VAL A 114 5.43 -47.79 33.88
C VAL A 114 5.54 -48.41 32.48
N ALA A 115 5.68 -49.73 32.39
CA ALA A 115 5.81 -50.47 31.14
C ALA A 115 4.54 -50.37 30.27
N GLN A 116 3.37 -50.39 30.89
CA GLN A 116 2.06 -50.23 30.24
C GLN A 116 1.70 -48.76 30.01
N LYS A 117 2.52 -47.81 30.45
CA LYS A 117 2.25 -46.36 30.41
C LYS A 117 0.98 -45.94 31.15
N ASN A 118 0.56 -46.72 32.15
CA ASN A 118 -0.65 -46.48 32.96
C ASN A 118 -0.43 -45.44 34.07
N PHE A 119 0.42 -44.44 33.83
CA PHE A 119 0.67 -43.31 34.73
C PHE A 119 -0.01 -42.01 34.26
N ASP A 120 -0.53 -41.98 33.03
CA ASP A 120 -1.27 -40.84 32.51
C ASP A 120 -2.71 -40.83 33.06
N PRO A 121 -3.28 -39.65 33.38
CA PRO A 121 -4.65 -39.55 33.86
C PRO A 121 -5.64 -40.04 32.80
N VAL A 122 -6.32 -41.16 33.08
CA VAL A 122 -7.34 -41.73 32.22
C VAL A 122 -8.63 -40.91 32.35
N LEU A 123 -9.08 -40.28 31.26
CA LEU A 123 -10.38 -39.63 31.18
C LEU A 123 -11.51 -40.68 31.18
N PRO A 124 -12.72 -40.35 31.70
CA PRO A 124 -13.86 -41.27 31.64
C PRO A 124 -14.16 -41.69 30.20
N PRO A 125 -14.57 -42.96 29.95
CA PRO A 125 -14.94 -43.40 28.62
C PRO A 125 -16.17 -42.62 28.13
N LEU A 126 -16.10 -42.17 26.89
CA LEU A 126 -17.18 -41.45 26.20
C LEU A 126 -18.32 -42.41 25.83
N PRO A 127 -19.59 -41.98 25.87
CA PRO A 127 -20.74 -42.79 25.44
C PRO A 127 -20.63 -43.26 23.98
N ASP A 128 -21.08 -44.49 23.71
CA ASP A 128 -20.98 -45.19 22.41
C ASP A 128 -21.70 -44.49 21.24
N ASP A 129 -22.51 -43.46 21.50
CA ASP A 129 -23.26 -42.71 20.49
C ASP A 129 -22.42 -41.63 19.77
N LEU A 130 -21.12 -41.51 20.07
CA LEU A 130 -20.25 -40.45 19.54
C LEU A 130 -19.33 -40.89 18.39
N GLU A 131 -19.22 -42.18 18.05
CA GLU A 131 -18.33 -42.61 16.97
C GLU A 131 -18.79 -42.10 15.58
N ASP A 132 -20.09 -41.88 15.37
CA ASP A 132 -20.62 -41.27 14.14
C ASP A 132 -20.49 -39.71 14.13
N GLU A 133 -20.20 -39.06 15.26
CA GLU A 133 -20.01 -37.60 15.38
C GLU A 133 -18.54 -37.18 15.45
N LEU A 134 -17.59 -38.11 15.64
CA LEU A 134 -16.16 -37.79 15.75
C LEU A 134 -15.47 -37.48 14.40
N GLU A 135 -16.18 -37.62 13.28
CA GLU A 135 -15.79 -37.00 11.99
C GLU A 135 -16.31 -35.56 11.83
N GLU A 136 -17.14 -35.03 12.75
CA GLU A 136 -17.52 -33.61 12.71
C GLU A 136 -16.33 -32.73 13.11
N GLU A 137 -15.60 -32.26 12.10
CA GLU A 137 -14.68 -31.13 12.17
C GLU A 137 -15.19 -30.08 13.17
N SER A 138 -14.45 -29.83 14.26
CA SER A 138 -14.92 -29.05 15.42
C SER A 138 -15.69 -27.79 15.00
N VAL A 139 -17.02 -27.84 15.14
CA VAL A 139 -17.88 -26.79 14.61
C VAL A 139 -17.98 -25.62 15.60
N LYS A 140 -17.73 -24.42 15.10
CA LYS A 140 -17.88 -23.16 15.84
C LYS A 140 -19.18 -22.47 15.43
N ILE A 141 -20.05 -22.18 16.41
CA ILE A 141 -21.26 -21.38 16.20
C ILE A 141 -20.95 -19.92 16.52
N VAL A 142 -21.11 -19.03 15.54
CA VAL A 142 -20.88 -17.59 15.70
C VAL A 142 -22.16 -16.80 15.51
N ARG A 143 -22.39 -15.82 16.38
CA ARG A 143 -23.56 -14.95 16.34
C ARG A 143 -23.11 -13.52 16.03
N LEU A 144 -23.55 -13.01 14.90
CA LEU A 144 -23.21 -11.68 14.39
C LEU A 144 -24.45 -10.80 14.37
N VAL A 145 -24.28 -9.50 14.62
CA VAL A 145 -25.38 -8.53 14.49
C VAL A 145 -25.17 -7.71 13.23
N LYS A 146 -26.18 -7.72 12.36
CA LYS A 146 -26.20 -7.05 11.06
C LYS A 146 -27.22 -5.90 11.06
N ASN A 147 -26.76 -4.69 10.70
CA ASN A 147 -27.57 -3.47 10.69
C ASN A 147 -27.80 -2.96 9.26
N LYS A 148 -28.70 -3.58 8.48
CA LYS A 148 -29.02 -3.26 7.07
C LYS A 148 -27.84 -3.28 6.06
N GLU A 149 -26.60 -3.32 6.53
CA GLU A 149 -25.38 -3.46 5.73
C GLU A 149 -25.06 -4.93 5.44
N PRO A 150 -24.37 -5.26 4.34
CA PRO A 150 -23.85 -6.61 4.11
C PRO A 150 -22.85 -7.03 5.22
N LEU A 151 -22.74 -8.33 5.47
CA LEU A 151 -21.90 -8.87 6.55
C LEU A 151 -20.42 -8.45 6.43
N GLY A 152 -19.95 -8.19 5.21
CA GLY A 152 -18.56 -7.80 4.97
C GLY A 152 -17.61 -8.99 4.89
N ALA A 153 -18.07 -10.11 4.35
CA ALA A 153 -17.24 -11.25 3.98
C ALA A 153 -17.63 -11.70 2.57
N THR A 154 -16.67 -12.18 1.78
CA THR A 154 -16.94 -12.82 0.49
C THR A 154 -16.76 -14.32 0.63
N ILE A 155 -17.69 -15.08 0.07
CA ILE A 155 -17.65 -16.55 0.06
C ILE A 155 -17.27 -17.04 -1.33
N ARG A 156 -16.57 -18.16 -1.40
CA ARG A 156 -16.36 -18.90 -2.64
C ARG A 156 -16.71 -20.37 -2.42
N ARG A 157 -17.06 -21.07 -3.49
CA ARG A 157 -17.17 -22.52 -3.47
C ARG A 157 -15.82 -23.12 -3.81
N ASP A 158 -15.34 -24.02 -2.98
CA ASP A 158 -14.14 -24.79 -3.30
C ASP A 158 -14.45 -25.82 -4.39
N GLU A 159 -13.58 -25.91 -5.39
CA GLU A 159 -13.81 -26.78 -6.56
C GLU A 159 -13.51 -28.25 -6.25
N ALA A 160 -12.62 -28.52 -5.29
CA ALA A 160 -12.24 -29.88 -4.91
C ALA A 160 -13.24 -30.52 -3.95
N THR A 161 -13.63 -29.80 -2.89
CA THR A 161 -14.52 -30.32 -1.84
C THR A 161 -16.00 -29.97 -2.09
N GLY A 162 -16.28 -28.96 -2.92
CA GLY A 162 -17.63 -28.43 -3.09
C GLY A 162 -18.14 -27.59 -1.91
N ALA A 163 -17.32 -27.42 -0.87
CA ALA A 163 -17.63 -26.69 0.35
C ALA A 163 -17.67 -25.16 0.13
N VAL A 164 -18.44 -24.46 0.95
CA VAL A 164 -18.54 -22.99 0.90
C VAL A 164 -17.56 -22.41 1.91
N ILE A 165 -16.54 -21.72 1.44
CA ILE A 165 -15.47 -21.18 2.29
C ILE A 165 -15.43 -19.65 2.25
N VAL A 166 -15.07 -19.05 3.38
CA VAL A 166 -14.85 -17.60 3.48
C VAL A 166 -13.57 -17.25 2.74
N ALA A 167 -13.71 -16.61 1.58
CA ALA A 167 -12.60 -16.22 0.72
C ALA A 167 -11.88 -14.95 1.21
N ARG A 168 -12.62 -14.00 1.80
CA ARG A 168 -12.08 -12.71 2.26
C ARG A 168 -12.98 -12.08 3.32
N ILE A 169 -12.35 -11.36 4.26
CA ILE A 169 -13.03 -10.45 5.20
C ILE A 169 -12.82 -9.01 4.75
N MET A 170 -13.90 -8.25 4.61
CA MET A 170 -13.91 -6.84 4.23
C MET A 170 -13.74 -5.96 5.47
N ARG A 171 -12.65 -5.21 5.52
CA ARG A 171 -12.29 -4.36 6.65
C ARG A 171 -13.37 -3.32 6.96
N GLY A 172 -13.72 -3.20 8.23
CA GLY A 172 -14.79 -2.33 8.73
C GLY A 172 -16.22 -2.86 8.53
N GLY A 173 -16.41 -4.05 7.96
CA GLY A 173 -17.70 -4.75 7.91
C GLY A 173 -18.06 -5.44 9.23
N ALA A 174 -19.28 -5.99 9.34
CA ALA A 174 -19.75 -6.65 10.57
C ALA A 174 -18.91 -7.89 10.95
N ALA A 175 -18.46 -8.67 9.97
CA ALA A 175 -17.58 -9.82 10.18
C ALA A 175 -16.22 -9.39 10.77
N ASP A 176 -15.56 -8.38 10.17
CA ASP A 176 -14.28 -7.85 10.64
C ASP A 176 -14.37 -7.29 12.07
N ARG A 177 -15.40 -6.48 12.36
CA ARG A 177 -15.59 -5.89 13.70
C ARG A 177 -15.89 -6.92 14.78
N SER A 178 -16.45 -8.08 14.41
CA SER A 178 -16.70 -9.16 15.36
C SER A 178 -15.44 -9.93 15.74
N GLY A 179 -14.48 -10.05 14.81
CA GLY A 179 -13.31 -10.95 14.95
C GLY A 179 -13.66 -12.44 15.07
N LEU A 180 -14.92 -12.83 14.80
CA LEU A 180 -15.38 -14.21 14.98
C LEU A 180 -15.24 -15.08 13.73
N VAL A 181 -15.17 -14.46 12.56
CA VAL A 181 -15.10 -15.09 11.23
C VAL A 181 -13.77 -14.73 10.57
N HIS A 182 -13.09 -15.73 10.05
CA HIS A 182 -11.75 -15.62 9.45
C HIS A 182 -11.74 -16.12 8.01
N VAL A 183 -10.69 -15.76 7.28
CA VAL A 183 -10.46 -16.27 5.93
C VAL A 183 -10.07 -17.75 5.99
N GLY A 184 -10.78 -18.58 5.22
CA GLY A 184 -10.63 -20.02 5.22
C GLY A 184 -11.72 -20.76 5.97
N ASP A 185 -12.48 -20.09 6.85
CA ASP A 185 -13.57 -20.73 7.58
C ASP A 185 -14.59 -21.35 6.61
N GLU A 186 -14.98 -22.59 6.84
CA GLU A 186 -15.99 -23.28 6.05
C GLU A 186 -17.37 -23.05 6.64
N LEU A 187 -18.31 -22.57 5.83
CA LEU A 187 -19.68 -22.26 6.21
C LEU A 187 -20.57 -23.48 5.98
N ARG A 188 -21.16 -24.02 7.06
CA ARG A 188 -22.09 -25.17 7.01
C ARG A 188 -23.55 -24.74 7.07
N GLU A 189 -23.89 -23.77 7.92
CA GLU A 189 -25.26 -23.27 8.06
C GLU A 189 -25.34 -21.75 8.29
N VAL A 190 -26.44 -21.16 7.83
CA VAL A 190 -26.82 -19.77 8.09
C VAL A 190 -28.24 -19.74 8.64
N ASN A 191 -28.42 -19.27 9.88
CA ASN A 191 -29.72 -19.22 10.57
C ASN A 191 -30.46 -20.57 10.58
N GLY A 192 -29.73 -21.68 10.75
CA GLY A 192 -30.27 -23.04 10.72
C GLY A 192 -30.57 -23.60 9.32
N VAL A 193 -30.24 -22.86 8.26
CA VAL A 193 -30.36 -23.33 6.88
C VAL A 193 -29.01 -23.82 6.37
N SER A 194 -28.93 -25.10 5.99
CA SER A 194 -27.73 -25.68 5.38
C SER A 194 -27.37 -24.99 4.06
N VAL A 195 -26.07 -24.71 3.87
CA VAL A 195 -25.54 -24.04 2.69
C VAL A 195 -24.74 -24.96 1.75
N ILE A 196 -24.52 -26.22 2.12
CA ILE A 196 -23.65 -27.18 1.41
C ILE A 196 -24.06 -27.35 -0.07
N HIS A 197 -25.36 -27.35 -0.36
CA HIS A 197 -25.89 -27.54 -1.71
C HIS A 197 -26.34 -26.24 -2.39
N LYS A 198 -26.10 -25.08 -1.77
CA LYS A 198 -26.54 -23.78 -2.29
C LYS A 198 -25.45 -23.10 -3.08
N ARG A 199 -25.84 -22.35 -4.10
CA ARG A 199 -24.90 -21.52 -4.85
C ARG A 199 -24.51 -20.28 -4.04
N PRO A 200 -23.30 -19.72 -4.21
CA PRO A 200 -22.88 -18.49 -3.54
C PRO A 200 -23.89 -17.34 -3.66
N ASP A 201 -24.55 -17.21 -4.82
CA ASP A 201 -25.58 -16.18 -5.06
C ASP A 201 -26.81 -16.37 -4.17
N GLU A 202 -27.26 -17.62 -3.99
CA GLU A 202 -28.40 -17.96 -3.14
C GLU A 202 -28.08 -17.72 -1.66
N ILE A 203 -26.84 -18.01 -1.24
CA ILE A 203 -26.35 -17.75 0.12
C ILE A 203 -26.23 -16.23 0.35
N SER A 204 -25.74 -15.48 -0.64
CA SER A 204 -25.70 -14.01 -0.61
C SER A 204 -27.11 -13.42 -0.50
N GLN A 205 -28.08 -13.98 -1.22
CA GLN A 205 -29.49 -13.56 -1.12
C GLN A 205 -30.08 -13.86 0.26
N LEU A 206 -29.79 -15.04 0.84
CA LEU A 206 -30.25 -15.43 2.18
C LEU A 206 -29.64 -14.54 3.28
N LEU A 207 -28.35 -14.24 3.16
CA LEU A 207 -27.65 -13.32 4.06
C LEU A 207 -28.14 -11.88 3.88
N SER A 208 -28.49 -11.44 2.67
CA SER A 208 -28.97 -10.07 2.41
C SER A 208 -30.37 -9.82 2.98
N GLN A 209 -31.28 -10.80 2.86
CA GLN A 209 -32.65 -10.77 3.39
C GLN A 209 -32.70 -10.84 4.93
N SER A 210 -31.72 -11.51 5.55
CA SER A 210 -31.62 -11.61 7.01
C SER A 210 -31.19 -10.26 7.62
N GLN A 211 -31.84 -9.83 8.71
CA GLN A 211 -31.56 -8.59 9.45
C GLN A 211 -31.47 -8.87 10.94
N GLY A 212 -30.65 -8.10 11.68
CA GLY A 212 -30.46 -8.30 13.11
C GLY A 212 -29.45 -9.42 13.41
N SER A 213 -29.82 -10.35 14.27
CA SER A 213 -28.94 -11.45 14.70
C SER A 213 -28.85 -12.54 13.63
N ILE A 214 -27.66 -12.78 13.10
CA ILE A 214 -27.34 -13.89 12.21
C ILE A 214 -26.49 -14.91 12.96
N THR A 215 -26.90 -16.18 12.92
CA THR A 215 -26.14 -17.30 13.49
C THR A 215 -25.50 -18.08 12.34
N LEU A 216 -24.18 -18.27 12.38
CA LEU A 216 -23.44 -19.08 11.40
C LEU A 216 -22.86 -20.31 12.11
N LYS A 217 -23.02 -21.48 11.50
CA LYS A 217 -22.34 -22.72 11.87
C LYS A 217 -21.12 -22.84 10.95
N ILE A 218 -19.91 -22.67 11.47
CA ILE A 218 -18.66 -22.65 10.70
C ILE A 218 -17.65 -23.68 11.23
N ILE A 219 -16.81 -24.19 10.34
CA ILE A 219 -15.64 -24.99 10.70
C ILE A 219 -14.42 -24.07 10.57
N PRO A 220 -13.72 -23.78 11.67
CA PRO A 220 -12.63 -22.81 11.68
C PRO A 220 -11.43 -23.34 10.88
N ALA A 221 -10.85 -22.48 10.04
CA ALA A 221 -9.59 -22.83 9.38
C ALA A 221 -8.43 -22.78 10.38
N ILE A 222 -7.55 -23.79 10.34
CA ILE A 222 -6.31 -23.82 11.14
C ILE A 222 -5.36 -22.75 10.57
N LYS A 223 -5.26 -21.58 11.23
CA LYS A 223 -4.21 -20.59 10.95
C LYS A 223 -3.75 -19.84 12.20
N GLU A 224 -2.45 -19.56 12.22
CA GLU A 224 -1.73 -18.71 13.17
C GLU A 224 -2.24 -17.26 13.11
N GLU A 225 -2.39 -16.64 14.28
CA GLU A 225 -2.83 -15.25 14.42
C GLU A 225 -1.83 -14.26 13.80
N ASP A 226 -2.10 -13.78 12.59
CA ASP A 226 -1.43 -12.61 12.05
C ASP A 226 -2.00 -11.33 12.69
N ARG A 227 -1.33 -10.86 13.76
CA ARG A 227 -1.53 -9.51 14.32
C ARG A 227 -0.97 -8.46 13.35
N LEU A 228 -1.72 -8.14 12.31
CA LEU A 228 -1.35 -7.11 11.33
C LEU A 228 -1.42 -5.71 11.95
N LYS A 229 -0.28 -5.00 11.90
CA LYS A 229 -0.20 -3.57 12.24
C LYS A 229 -0.99 -2.75 11.21
N GLU A 230 -1.94 -1.95 11.66
CA GLU A 230 -2.61 -0.96 10.82
C GLU A 230 -1.59 0.09 10.33
N SER A 231 -1.09 -0.06 9.11
CA SER A 231 -0.35 0.99 8.42
C SER A 231 -1.32 1.85 7.62
N LYS A 232 -1.52 3.11 8.05
CA LYS A 232 -2.38 4.07 7.34
C LYS A 232 -1.64 4.61 6.13
N VAL A 233 -1.81 3.95 4.98
CA VAL A 233 -1.24 4.37 3.70
C VAL A 233 -2.29 5.12 2.89
N TYR A 234 -1.94 6.32 2.39
CA TYR A 234 -2.82 7.11 1.53
C TYR A 234 -2.26 7.18 0.12
N MET A 235 -3.11 6.90 -0.87
CA MET A 235 -2.76 6.81 -2.27
C MET A 235 -3.66 7.74 -3.08
N ARG A 236 -3.10 8.54 -3.98
CA ARG A 236 -3.83 9.30 -4.99
C ARG A 236 -3.97 8.44 -6.24
N ALA A 237 -5.20 8.29 -6.74
CA ALA A 237 -5.47 7.60 -7.98
C ALA A 237 -5.06 8.44 -9.20
N LEU A 238 -4.26 7.87 -10.11
CA LEU A 238 -3.81 8.54 -11.35
C LEU A 238 -4.63 8.11 -12.58
N PHE A 239 -5.64 7.27 -12.39
CA PHE A 239 -6.53 6.74 -13.42
C PHE A 239 -7.96 6.57 -12.87
N ASP A 240 -8.92 6.34 -13.77
CA ASP A 240 -10.30 6.05 -13.42
C ASP A 240 -10.52 4.52 -13.29
N TYR A 241 -11.30 4.10 -12.30
CA TYR A 241 -11.64 2.69 -12.10
C TYR A 241 -13.15 2.51 -11.93
N ILE A 242 -13.73 1.69 -12.80
CA ILE A 242 -15.14 1.32 -12.80
C ILE A 242 -15.22 -0.20 -12.56
N PRO A 243 -15.51 -0.66 -11.32
CA PRO A 243 -15.52 -2.09 -10.99
C PRO A 243 -16.52 -2.91 -11.82
N LEU A 244 -17.64 -2.31 -12.21
CA LEU A 244 -18.70 -2.96 -12.99
C LEU A 244 -18.24 -3.35 -14.40
N GLU A 245 -17.29 -2.62 -14.97
CA GLU A 245 -16.72 -2.92 -16.29
C GLU A 245 -15.56 -3.93 -16.21
N ASP A 246 -15.06 -4.20 -15.01
CA ASP A 246 -13.88 -5.01 -14.79
C ASP A 246 -14.21 -6.46 -14.46
N LYS A 247 -14.13 -7.31 -15.49
CA LYS A 247 -14.36 -8.76 -15.41
C LYS A 247 -13.35 -9.50 -14.52
N ALA A 248 -12.19 -8.90 -14.22
CA ALA A 248 -11.19 -9.53 -13.35
C ALA A 248 -11.48 -9.30 -11.85
N THR A 249 -12.44 -8.44 -11.51
CA THR A 249 -12.80 -8.14 -10.12
C THR A 249 -13.47 -9.36 -9.48
N PRO A 250 -12.98 -9.87 -8.33
CA PRO A 250 -13.51 -11.07 -7.69
C PRO A 250 -14.98 -10.94 -7.31
N CYS A 251 -15.39 -9.73 -6.91
CA CYS A 251 -16.78 -9.40 -6.60
C CYS A 251 -17.03 -7.95 -7.00
N GLN A 252 -17.82 -7.74 -8.07
CA GLN A 252 -18.09 -6.41 -8.61
C GLN A 252 -18.81 -5.51 -7.60
N GLU A 253 -19.70 -6.07 -6.76
CA GLU A 253 -20.41 -5.34 -5.71
C GLU A 253 -19.51 -4.88 -4.55
N ALA A 254 -18.37 -5.55 -4.36
CA ALA A 254 -17.37 -5.18 -3.37
C ALA A 254 -16.35 -4.17 -3.92
N GLY A 255 -16.35 -3.91 -5.22
CA GLY A 255 -15.44 -2.98 -5.87
C GLY A 255 -15.68 -1.53 -5.45
N LEU A 256 -14.61 -0.79 -5.20
CA LEU A 256 -14.67 0.64 -4.89
C LEU A 256 -14.44 1.47 -6.17
N PRO A 257 -15.46 2.12 -6.75
CA PRO A 257 -15.25 3.01 -7.88
C PRO A 257 -14.53 4.28 -7.46
N PHE A 258 -13.61 4.76 -8.30
CA PHE A 258 -12.90 6.02 -8.10
C PHE A 258 -12.53 6.70 -9.41
N LYS A 259 -12.32 8.01 -9.35
CA LYS A 259 -11.82 8.82 -10.46
C LYS A 259 -10.38 9.26 -10.21
N ARG A 260 -9.69 9.62 -11.29
CA ARG A 260 -8.38 10.26 -11.25
C ARG A 260 -8.43 11.48 -10.34
N GLY A 261 -7.52 11.55 -9.39
CA GLY A 261 -7.42 12.59 -8.37
C GLY A 261 -8.05 12.22 -7.02
N ASP A 262 -8.88 11.17 -6.96
CA ASP A 262 -9.44 10.70 -5.69
C ASP A 262 -8.32 10.19 -4.77
N ILE A 263 -8.50 10.42 -3.46
CA ILE A 263 -7.58 9.95 -2.43
C ILE A 263 -8.17 8.71 -1.77
N LEU A 264 -7.40 7.63 -1.80
CA LEU A 264 -7.74 6.33 -1.26
C LEU A 264 -6.91 6.06 0.00
N GLN A 265 -7.56 5.78 1.11
CA GLN A 265 -6.95 5.22 2.30
C GLN A 265 -6.88 3.70 2.11
N VAL A 266 -5.68 3.18 1.86
CA VAL A 266 -5.45 1.74 1.76
C VAL A 266 -5.42 1.17 3.18
N VAL A 267 -6.35 0.25 3.46
CA VAL A 267 -6.51 -0.39 4.78
C VAL A 267 -5.66 -1.65 4.86
N THR A 268 -5.60 -2.42 3.77
CA THR A 268 -4.91 -3.72 3.74
C THR A 268 -4.35 -4.00 2.35
N GLN A 269 -3.11 -4.52 2.30
CA GLN A 269 -2.39 -4.89 1.08
C GLN A 269 -2.04 -6.40 1.01
N ASP A 270 -2.60 -7.21 1.91
CA ASP A 270 -2.30 -8.65 2.04
C ASP A 270 -2.50 -9.43 0.73
N ASP A 271 -3.50 -9.03 -0.06
CA ASP A 271 -3.70 -9.59 -1.40
C ASP A 271 -2.87 -8.79 -2.43
N PRO A 272 -1.96 -9.47 -3.18
CA PRO A 272 -1.08 -8.83 -4.16
C PRO A 272 -1.80 -8.32 -5.42
N THR A 273 -3.08 -8.65 -5.61
CA THR A 273 -3.93 -8.29 -6.76
C THR A 273 -5.04 -7.31 -6.42
N TRP A 274 -5.67 -7.46 -5.25
CA TRP A 274 -6.85 -6.68 -4.85
C TRP A 274 -6.70 -6.11 -3.44
N TRP A 275 -6.36 -4.84 -3.36
CA TRP A 275 -6.26 -4.13 -2.08
C TRP A 275 -7.64 -3.76 -1.53
N GLN A 276 -7.71 -3.61 -0.20
CA GLN A 276 -8.87 -3.06 0.46
C GLN A 276 -8.62 -1.59 0.80
N ALA A 277 -9.46 -0.71 0.27
CA ALA A 277 -9.32 0.73 0.45
C ALA A 277 -10.66 1.40 0.74
N LYS A 278 -10.59 2.62 1.27
CA LYS A 278 -11.72 3.53 1.46
C LYS A 278 -11.41 4.84 0.74
N ARG A 279 -12.40 5.46 0.11
CA ARG A 279 -12.23 6.82 -0.42
C ARG A 279 -12.30 7.82 0.72
N VAL A 280 -11.31 8.71 0.80
CA VAL A 280 -11.28 9.76 1.83
C VAL A 280 -12.45 10.72 1.61
N GLY A 281 -13.25 10.94 2.65
CA GLY A 281 -14.44 11.79 2.61
C GLY A 281 -15.75 11.03 2.46
N ASP A 282 -15.71 9.73 2.15
CA ASP A 282 -16.89 8.88 2.21
C ASP A 282 -17.21 8.52 3.66
N SER A 283 -18.51 8.52 3.99
CA SER A 283 -19.02 8.08 5.30
C SER A 283 -19.07 6.56 5.45
N ASN A 284 -18.72 5.82 4.40
CA ASN A 284 -18.80 4.36 4.41
C ASN A 284 -17.70 3.76 5.31
N LEU A 285 -18.14 3.02 6.33
CA LEU A 285 -17.25 2.35 7.26
C LEU A 285 -16.60 1.09 6.66
N ARG A 286 -17.14 0.54 5.56
CA ARG A 286 -16.64 -0.66 4.90
C ARG A 286 -15.61 -0.32 3.82
N ALA A 287 -14.49 -1.01 3.81
CA ALA A 287 -13.54 -0.95 2.70
C ALA A 287 -14.11 -1.63 1.45
N GLY A 288 -13.73 -1.14 0.27
CA GLY A 288 -14.00 -1.80 -1.01
C GLY A 288 -12.71 -2.26 -1.69
N LEU A 289 -12.86 -3.07 -2.72
CA LEU A 289 -11.76 -3.64 -3.49
C LEU A 289 -11.27 -2.66 -4.55
N VAL A 290 -9.96 -2.47 -4.61
CA VAL A 290 -9.28 -1.72 -5.66
C VAL A 290 -8.12 -2.55 -6.22
N PRO A 291 -7.81 -2.44 -7.52
CA PRO A 291 -6.69 -3.18 -8.09
C PRO A 291 -5.39 -2.72 -7.43
N SER A 292 -4.52 -3.67 -7.09
CA SER A 292 -3.19 -3.35 -6.56
C SER A 292 -2.35 -2.62 -7.59
N LYS A 293 -1.33 -1.89 -7.13
CA LYS A 293 -0.38 -1.21 -8.02
C LYS A 293 0.25 -2.18 -9.01
N GLN A 294 0.82 -3.29 -8.52
CA GLN A 294 1.49 -4.30 -9.34
C GLN A 294 0.53 -5.00 -10.32
N PHE A 295 -0.71 -5.24 -9.91
CA PHE A 295 -1.71 -5.83 -10.80
C PHE A 295 -2.11 -4.87 -11.92
N GLN A 296 -2.30 -3.59 -11.61
CA GLN A 296 -2.60 -2.58 -12.60
C GLN A 296 -1.44 -2.36 -13.59
N GLU A 297 -0.20 -2.35 -13.12
CA GLU A 297 1.00 -2.28 -13.98
C GLU A 297 1.07 -3.46 -14.95
N ARG A 298 0.81 -4.68 -14.48
CA ARG A 298 0.73 -5.88 -15.34
C ARG A 298 -0.34 -5.76 -16.42
N ARG A 299 -1.53 -5.23 -16.09
CA ARG A 299 -2.61 -5.00 -17.07
C ARG A 299 -2.22 -3.99 -18.13
N LEU A 300 -1.58 -2.88 -17.73
CA LEU A 300 -1.12 -1.84 -18.65
C LEU A 300 0.00 -2.35 -19.56
N ALA A 301 0.97 -3.09 -19.01
CA ALA A 301 2.03 -3.72 -19.77
C ALA A 301 1.48 -4.73 -20.79
N TYR A 302 0.49 -5.53 -20.42
CA TYR A 302 -0.18 -6.45 -21.34
C TYR A 302 -0.93 -5.71 -22.46
N ARG A 303 -1.68 -4.65 -22.13
CA ARG A 303 -2.38 -3.81 -23.12
C ARG A 303 -1.43 -3.14 -24.12
N MET A 304 -0.25 -2.71 -23.65
CA MET A 304 0.82 -2.19 -24.51
C MET A 304 1.37 -3.27 -25.45
N LYS A 305 1.66 -4.48 -24.94
CA LYS A 305 2.11 -5.62 -25.77
C LYS A 305 1.08 -6.00 -26.84
N MET A 306 -0.21 -5.93 -26.50
CA MET A 306 -1.33 -6.21 -27.41
C MET A 306 -1.68 -5.05 -28.36
N GLY A 307 -0.96 -3.92 -28.31
CA GLY A 307 -1.19 -2.77 -29.19
C GLY A 307 -2.46 -1.96 -28.91
N THR A 308 -3.20 -2.27 -27.84
CA THR A 308 -4.44 -1.57 -27.44
C THR A 308 -4.20 -0.27 -26.65
N LEU A 309 -2.97 -0.07 -26.17
CA LEU A 309 -2.53 1.16 -25.53
C LEU A 309 -1.30 1.71 -26.28
N PRO A 310 -1.32 2.97 -26.75
CA PRO A 310 -0.18 3.57 -27.43
C PRO A 310 1.05 3.59 -26.52
N ASN A 311 2.21 3.21 -27.06
CA ASN A 311 3.48 3.32 -26.32
C ASN A 311 3.82 4.81 -26.14
N PRO A 312 4.02 5.32 -24.90
CA PRO A 312 4.39 6.71 -24.64
C PRO A 312 5.72 7.11 -25.31
N LYS A 313 6.54 6.15 -25.74
CA LYS A 313 7.81 6.39 -26.45
C LYS A 313 7.67 6.62 -27.97
N SER A 314 6.45 6.69 -28.53
CA SER A 314 6.26 7.03 -29.96
C SER A 314 5.87 8.50 -30.13
N PRO A 315 6.80 9.41 -30.50
CA PRO A 315 6.42 10.78 -30.81
C PRO A 315 5.74 10.82 -32.17
N LYS A 316 4.41 10.68 -32.22
CA LYS A 316 3.64 11.19 -33.37
C LYS A 316 3.62 12.70 -33.25
N LYS A 317 4.38 13.39 -34.11
CA LYS A 317 4.31 14.85 -34.28
C LYS A 317 2.83 15.23 -34.47
N PRO A 318 2.23 16.11 -33.64
CA PRO A 318 0.95 16.69 -34.00
C PRO A 318 1.16 17.54 -35.26
N ALA A 319 0.31 17.31 -36.26
CA ALA A 319 0.25 18.12 -37.46
C ALA A 319 0.00 19.59 -37.09
N SER A 320 0.62 20.47 -37.87
CA SER A 320 0.55 21.93 -37.78
C SER A 320 -0.87 22.48 -37.57
N GLY A 321 -1.04 23.35 -36.56
CA GLY A 321 -2.22 24.18 -36.35
C GLY A 321 -1.86 25.39 -35.46
N LEU A 322 -2.37 26.57 -35.80
CA LEU A 322 -1.81 27.89 -35.50
C LEU A 322 -1.87 28.33 -34.02
N ARG A 323 -0.71 28.68 -33.43
CA ARG A 323 -0.58 29.85 -32.55
C ARG A 323 0.47 30.81 -33.13
N ARG A 324 0.09 32.07 -33.38
CA ARG A 324 1.03 33.20 -33.50
C ARG A 324 1.48 33.66 -32.10
N SER A 325 2.13 32.76 -31.36
CA SER A 325 2.91 33.10 -30.16
C SER A 325 3.67 31.84 -29.73
N PHE A 326 5.00 31.93 -29.74
CA PHE A 326 5.99 30.92 -29.33
C PHE A 326 5.97 29.62 -30.16
N ARG A 327 6.77 29.59 -31.24
CA ARG A 327 7.10 28.35 -31.97
C ARG A 327 8.36 27.76 -31.36
N LEU A 328 8.21 26.67 -30.61
CA LEU A 328 9.33 25.89 -30.08
C LEU A 328 9.88 24.99 -31.20
N SER A 329 11.02 25.37 -31.77
CA SER A 329 11.77 24.51 -32.69
C SER A 329 12.79 23.69 -31.91
N ARG A 330 12.57 22.37 -31.83
CA ARG A 330 13.48 21.42 -31.21
C ARG A 330 14.48 20.94 -32.26
N LYS A 331 15.74 21.38 -32.16
CA LYS A 331 16.87 20.78 -32.87
C LYS A 331 17.54 19.80 -31.91
N ASP A 332 17.13 18.53 -31.97
CA ASP A 332 17.77 17.47 -31.20
C ASP A 332 19.22 17.29 -31.69
N ARG A 333 20.18 17.47 -30.78
CA ARG A 333 21.51 16.87 -30.87
C ARG A 333 21.74 16.08 -29.59
N GLN A 334 21.98 14.78 -29.80
CA GLN A 334 22.34 13.78 -28.81
C GLN A 334 23.45 14.31 -27.87
N GLY A 335 23.20 14.28 -26.56
CA GLY A 335 24.16 14.62 -25.52
C GLY A 335 23.79 13.89 -24.23
N SER A 336 24.67 13.02 -23.78
CA SER A 336 24.52 12.07 -22.68
C SER A 336 24.70 12.71 -21.29
N SER A 337 24.16 12.02 -20.29
CA SER A 337 24.51 11.98 -18.85
C SER A 337 23.89 13.01 -17.89
N GLY A 338 23.33 12.49 -16.79
CA GLY A 338 22.94 13.26 -15.60
C GLY A 338 21.77 12.70 -14.78
N GLU A 339 21.92 11.46 -14.28
CA GLU A 339 21.36 10.84 -13.06
C GLU A 339 19.95 11.19 -12.53
N GLY A 340 19.12 10.15 -12.36
CA GLY A 340 17.95 10.20 -11.49
C GLY A 340 16.70 9.42 -11.91
N SER A 341 16.77 8.52 -12.91
CA SER A 341 15.69 7.56 -13.18
C SER A 341 16.26 6.38 -13.98
N ASP A 342 16.08 5.15 -13.49
CA ASP A 342 16.46 3.93 -14.20
C ASP A 342 15.82 3.89 -15.60
N PRO A 343 16.55 3.63 -16.71
CA PRO A 343 16.00 3.73 -18.08
C PRO A 343 15.04 2.61 -18.50
N GLY A 344 14.60 1.75 -17.58
CA GLY A 344 13.96 0.46 -17.87
C GLY A 344 12.44 0.43 -17.84
N ASP A 345 11.77 1.14 -16.93
CA ASP A 345 10.34 0.93 -16.69
C ASP A 345 9.44 2.03 -17.27
N PRO A 346 8.34 1.70 -17.98
CA PRO A 346 7.32 2.67 -18.33
C PRO A 346 6.66 3.20 -17.05
N ASP A 347 6.72 4.52 -16.85
CA ASP A 347 6.03 5.20 -15.74
C ASP A 347 4.51 5.11 -15.94
N PHE A 348 3.92 4.04 -15.38
CA PHE A 348 2.49 3.77 -15.49
C PHE A 348 1.69 4.64 -14.52
N LEU A 349 0.66 5.31 -15.03
CA LEU A 349 -0.29 6.08 -14.23
C LEU A 349 -1.18 5.13 -13.40
N THR A 350 -0.69 4.74 -12.22
CA THR A 350 -1.39 3.86 -11.27
C THR A 350 -1.79 4.63 -10.01
N TYR A 351 -0.92 4.64 -9.01
CA TYR A 351 -1.14 5.30 -7.74
C TYR A 351 0.11 6.07 -7.32
N GLU A 352 -0.10 7.18 -6.64
CA GLU A 352 0.97 7.95 -6.02
C GLU A 352 0.72 8.04 -4.51
N GLU A 353 1.72 7.67 -3.71
CA GLU A 353 1.61 7.77 -2.25
C GLU A 353 1.61 9.23 -1.81
N VAL A 354 0.65 9.61 -0.96
CA VAL A 354 0.42 11.01 -0.55
C VAL A 354 0.29 11.14 0.96
N THR A 355 0.50 12.36 1.46
CA THR A 355 0.25 12.74 2.84
C THR A 355 -0.40 14.11 2.93
N ARG A 356 -1.06 14.41 4.05
CA ARG A 356 -1.56 15.76 4.32
C ARG A 356 -0.39 16.65 4.71
N TYR A 357 -0.26 17.76 3.97
CA TYR A 357 0.71 18.80 4.21
C TYR A 357 -0.02 20.13 4.41
N GLN A 358 0.35 20.83 5.48
CA GLN A 358 -0.06 22.20 5.75
C GLN A 358 1.20 23.05 5.80
N GLN A 359 1.18 24.18 5.10
CA GLN A 359 2.31 25.11 5.05
C GLN A 359 2.63 25.58 6.47
N ARG A 360 3.88 25.41 6.91
CA ARG A 360 4.34 25.96 8.19
C ARG A 360 4.76 27.41 8.04
N PRO A 361 4.61 28.27 9.08
CA PRO A 361 5.02 29.68 9.01
C PRO A 361 6.49 29.91 8.68
N ASN A 362 7.37 28.97 9.04
CA ASN A 362 8.82 29.08 8.85
C ASN A 362 9.31 28.46 7.52
N GLU A 363 8.41 27.88 6.73
CA GLU A 363 8.73 27.26 5.45
C GLU A 363 8.46 28.24 4.30
N ARG A 364 9.25 28.12 3.21
CA ARG A 364 9.04 28.94 2.01
C ARG A 364 7.66 28.68 1.41
N PRO A 365 6.94 29.70 0.91
CA PRO A 365 5.63 29.51 0.31
C PRO A 365 5.68 28.54 -0.87
N ARG A 366 4.64 27.70 -1.00
CA ARG A 366 4.49 26.78 -2.14
C ARG A 366 4.47 27.55 -3.46
N LEU A 367 4.95 26.90 -4.52
CA LEU A 367 4.82 27.39 -5.89
C LEU A 367 3.38 27.19 -6.39
N VAL A 368 2.79 28.21 -7.03
CA VAL A 368 1.53 28.08 -7.77
C VAL A 368 1.83 28.07 -9.25
N VAL A 369 1.40 27.01 -9.94
CA VAL A 369 1.65 26.79 -11.36
C VAL A 369 0.32 26.87 -12.11
N LEU A 370 0.22 27.79 -13.05
CA LEU A 370 -0.93 27.93 -13.94
C LEU A 370 -0.59 27.30 -15.28
N ILE A 371 -1.36 26.29 -15.68
CA ILE A 371 -1.37 25.76 -17.05
C ILE A 371 -2.73 26.09 -17.66
N GLY A 372 -2.83 26.20 -18.98
CA GLY A 372 -4.13 26.49 -19.58
C GLY A 372 -4.23 26.27 -21.07
N SER A 373 -5.47 26.04 -21.49
CA SER A 373 -5.80 25.75 -22.88
C SER A 373 -5.80 27.00 -23.76
N LEU A 374 -6.00 26.80 -25.06
CA LEU A 374 -6.36 27.89 -25.98
C LEU A 374 -7.51 28.73 -25.42
N GLY A 375 -7.36 30.06 -25.49
CA GLY A 375 -8.34 31.05 -25.01
C GLY A 375 -8.42 31.29 -23.49
N ALA A 376 -7.62 30.59 -22.67
CA ALA A 376 -7.63 30.76 -21.20
C ALA A 376 -7.15 32.14 -20.73
N ARG A 377 -6.27 32.81 -21.48
CA ARG A 377 -5.70 34.14 -21.17
C ARG A 377 -5.12 34.24 -19.75
N ILE A 378 -4.31 33.25 -19.37
CA ILE A 378 -3.72 33.09 -18.02
C ILE A 378 -2.95 34.33 -17.59
N ASN A 379 -2.24 34.99 -18.51
CA ASN A 379 -1.45 36.18 -18.20
C ASN A 379 -2.29 37.35 -17.69
N GLU A 380 -3.46 37.61 -18.29
CA GLU A 380 -4.36 38.67 -17.82
C GLU A 380 -4.91 38.36 -16.42
N LEU A 381 -5.28 37.10 -16.17
CA LEU A 381 -5.78 36.62 -14.88
C LEU A 381 -4.69 36.73 -13.79
N LYS A 382 -3.49 36.23 -14.08
CA LYS A 382 -2.32 36.27 -13.19
C LYS A 382 -1.96 37.69 -12.79
N GLN A 383 -1.82 38.60 -13.76
CA GLN A 383 -1.43 39.98 -13.49
C GLN A 383 -2.46 40.72 -12.63
N ARG A 384 -3.76 40.48 -12.86
CA ARG A 384 -4.82 41.13 -12.06
C ARG A 384 -4.76 40.69 -10.59
N VAL A 385 -4.67 39.39 -10.33
CA VAL A 385 -4.62 38.86 -8.95
C VAL A 385 -3.37 39.33 -8.19
N ILE A 386 -2.25 39.48 -8.89
CA ILE A 386 -1.00 39.99 -8.28
C ILE A 386 -1.09 41.49 -8.00
N ALA A 387 -1.67 42.27 -8.91
CA ALA A 387 -1.85 43.71 -8.72
C ALA A 387 -2.75 44.05 -7.52
N GLU A 388 -3.73 43.19 -7.22
CA GLU A 388 -4.58 43.33 -6.04
C GLU A 388 -3.83 43.07 -4.72
N ASN A 389 -2.80 42.21 -4.71
CA ASN A 389 -2.06 41.82 -3.50
C ASN A 389 -0.54 41.69 -3.73
N PRO A 390 0.16 42.79 -4.07
CA PRO A 390 1.58 42.76 -4.46
C PRO A 390 2.53 42.43 -3.31
N HIS A 391 2.06 42.52 -2.06
CA HIS A 391 2.83 42.18 -0.87
C HIS A 391 2.90 40.66 -0.63
N ARG A 392 1.88 39.90 -1.07
CA ARG A 392 1.80 38.44 -0.88
C ARG A 392 2.21 37.65 -2.11
N TYR A 393 1.86 38.15 -3.30
CA TYR A 393 2.05 37.44 -4.56
C TYR A 393 3.11 38.11 -5.44
N ALA A 394 3.86 37.31 -6.20
CA ALA A 394 4.80 37.81 -7.18
C ALA A 394 4.99 36.81 -8.33
N VAL A 395 5.47 37.32 -9.48
CA VAL A 395 5.87 36.51 -10.62
C VAL A 395 7.38 36.28 -10.64
N ALA A 396 7.81 35.15 -11.18
CA ALA A 396 9.20 34.96 -11.58
C ALA A 396 9.52 35.86 -12.77
N VAL A 397 10.59 36.66 -12.69
CA VAL A 397 11.01 37.54 -13.78
C VAL A 397 11.75 36.72 -14.84
N PRO A 398 11.21 36.61 -16.07
CA PRO A 398 11.83 35.82 -17.12
C PRO A 398 13.05 36.53 -17.73
N HIS A 399 13.89 35.77 -18.42
CA HIS A 399 15.04 36.26 -19.17
C HIS A 399 14.65 36.47 -20.63
N THR A 400 15.26 37.45 -21.29
CA THR A 400 15.09 37.67 -22.72
C THR A 400 16.36 38.17 -23.39
N THR A 401 16.55 37.80 -24.66
CA THR A 401 17.58 38.37 -25.53
C THR A 401 17.13 39.65 -26.25
N ARG A 402 15.84 40.01 -26.10
CA ARG A 402 15.31 41.23 -26.70
C ARG A 402 15.97 42.46 -26.07
N PRO A 403 16.34 43.49 -26.84
CA PRO A 403 16.78 44.75 -26.26
C PRO A 403 15.72 45.38 -25.34
N LYS A 404 16.19 45.92 -24.22
CA LYS A 404 15.37 46.67 -23.26
C LYS A 404 14.78 47.91 -23.92
N LYS A 405 13.46 48.12 -23.76
CA LYS A 405 12.80 49.37 -24.20
C LYS A 405 13.07 50.52 -23.21
N PRO A 406 12.92 51.78 -23.62
CA PRO A 406 13.19 52.94 -22.75
C PRO A 406 12.39 52.97 -21.44
N HIS A 407 11.18 52.42 -21.42
CA HIS A 407 10.29 52.37 -20.25
C HIS A 407 10.44 51.10 -19.41
N GLU A 408 11.23 50.11 -19.85
CA GLU A 408 11.43 48.85 -19.15
C GLU A 408 12.65 48.95 -18.22
N LYS A 409 12.58 48.27 -17.08
CA LYS A 409 13.66 48.17 -16.09
C LYS A 409 14.15 46.73 -16.02
N ASP A 410 15.48 46.60 -16.03
CA ASP A 410 16.11 45.28 -15.88
C ASP A 410 15.80 44.69 -14.50
N GLY A 411 15.43 43.41 -14.47
CA GLY A 411 14.99 42.71 -13.25
C GLY A 411 13.58 43.05 -12.77
N VAL A 412 12.81 43.83 -13.52
CA VAL A 412 11.39 44.09 -13.25
C VAL A 412 10.52 43.37 -14.28
N GLU A 413 10.57 43.79 -15.55
CA GLU A 413 9.82 43.11 -16.62
C GLU A 413 10.54 41.87 -17.14
N TYR A 414 11.85 42.00 -17.37
CA TYR A 414 12.73 40.93 -17.84
C TYR A 414 14.14 41.10 -17.28
N HIS A 415 14.88 40.00 -17.22
CA HIS A 415 16.34 40.01 -17.21
C HIS A 415 16.83 40.09 -18.66
N PHE A 416 17.38 41.22 -19.05
CA PHE A 416 17.86 41.48 -20.40
C PHE A 416 19.28 40.93 -20.53
N VAL A 417 19.42 39.77 -21.18
CA VAL A 417 20.70 39.05 -21.31
C VAL A 417 21.13 38.97 -22.77
N THR A 418 22.42 38.71 -23.01
CA THR A 418 22.91 38.47 -24.37
C THR A 418 22.48 37.09 -24.87
N LYS A 419 22.41 36.93 -26.19
CA LYS A 419 22.11 35.62 -26.80
C LYS A 419 23.11 34.53 -26.39
N GLN A 420 24.39 34.88 -26.29
CA GLN A 420 25.43 33.96 -25.83
C GLN A 420 25.20 33.49 -24.38
N GLN A 421 24.84 34.41 -23.48
CA GLN A 421 24.52 34.07 -22.10
C GLN A 421 23.25 33.22 -22.02
N PHE A 422 22.21 33.56 -22.78
CA PHE A 422 20.97 32.80 -22.83
C PHE A 422 21.21 31.36 -23.31
N ASP A 423 21.97 31.18 -24.39
CA ASP A 423 22.30 29.86 -24.93
C ASP A 423 23.14 29.06 -23.92
N ALA A 424 24.09 29.70 -23.21
CA ALA A 424 24.85 29.05 -22.15
C ALA A 424 23.98 28.62 -20.96
N ASP A 425 23.04 29.47 -20.52
CA ASP A 425 22.13 29.15 -19.42
C ASP A 425 21.13 28.05 -19.81
N ALA A 426 20.72 28.00 -21.08
CA ALA A 426 19.90 26.92 -21.63
C ALA A 426 20.66 25.59 -21.69
N LEU A 427 21.92 25.59 -22.15
CA LEU A 427 22.78 24.40 -22.17
C LEU A 427 23.05 23.84 -20.77
N ASN A 428 23.17 24.73 -19.78
CA ASN A 428 23.34 24.36 -18.37
C ASN A 428 22.04 24.01 -17.65
N ASN A 429 20.93 23.78 -18.38
CA ASN A 429 19.62 23.41 -17.83
C ASN A 429 19.07 24.38 -16.76
N LYS A 430 19.42 25.68 -16.81
CA LYS A 430 18.93 26.66 -15.83
C LYS A 430 17.48 27.10 -16.06
N PHE A 431 16.96 26.91 -17.27
CA PHE A 431 15.60 27.27 -17.65
C PHE A 431 14.61 26.13 -17.44
N ILE A 432 13.48 26.44 -16.80
CA ILE A 432 12.33 25.54 -16.64
C ILE A 432 11.55 25.43 -17.95
N GLU A 433 11.55 26.49 -18.72
CA GLU A 433 11.07 26.55 -20.10
C GLU A 433 11.78 27.71 -20.79
N HIS A 434 12.03 27.54 -22.08
CA HIS A 434 12.55 28.59 -22.93
C HIS A 434 12.04 28.40 -24.35
N GLY A 435 11.94 29.49 -25.10
CA GLY A 435 11.45 29.48 -26.47
C GLY A 435 11.79 30.75 -27.22
N GLU A 436 11.44 30.76 -28.50
CA GLU A 436 11.69 31.87 -29.40
C GLU A 436 10.38 32.57 -29.79
N TYR A 437 10.40 33.89 -29.78
CA TYR A 437 9.30 34.72 -30.25
C TYR A 437 9.82 36.00 -30.89
N LYS A 438 9.38 36.27 -32.12
CA LYS A 438 9.82 37.43 -32.92
C LYS A 438 11.36 37.55 -32.90
N GLU A 439 12.05 36.46 -33.25
CA GLU A 439 13.52 36.36 -33.35
C GLU A 439 14.29 36.56 -32.04
N ASN A 440 13.59 36.72 -30.91
CA ASN A 440 14.19 36.86 -29.60
C ASN A 440 13.87 35.64 -28.74
N GLN A 441 14.81 35.25 -27.90
CA GLN A 441 14.62 34.15 -26.95
C GLN A 441 14.03 34.68 -25.64
N TYR A 442 13.19 33.86 -25.03
CA TYR A 442 12.55 34.11 -23.74
C TYR A 442 12.62 32.84 -22.91
N GLY A 443 12.86 32.94 -21.60
CA GLY A 443 12.91 31.77 -20.73
C GLY A 443 12.71 32.11 -19.26
N THR A 444 12.08 31.19 -18.52
CA THR A 444 11.86 31.32 -17.08
C THR A 444 12.87 30.44 -16.37
N SER A 445 13.77 31.03 -15.59
CA SER A 445 14.82 30.28 -14.88
C SER A 445 14.30 29.73 -13.55
N ILE A 446 14.89 28.62 -13.10
CA ILE A 446 14.61 28.06 -11.76
C ILE A 446 14.93 29.10 -10.68
N GLU A 447 16.03 29.84 -10.86
CA GLU A 447 16.47 30.86 -9.92
C GLU A 447 15.49 32.03 -9.81
N ALA A 448 14.78 32.38 -10.89
CA ALA A 448 13.75 33.41 -10.83
C ALA A 448 12.60 33.01 -9.90
N ILE A 449 12.24 31.73 -9.83
CA ILE A 449 11.25 31.21 -8.87
C ILE A 449 11.81 31.26 -7.45
N ARG A 450 13.05 30.78 -7.25
CA ARG A 450 13.73 30.78 -5.95
C ARG A 450 13.86 32.18 -5.37
N SER A 451 14.18 33.18 -6.18
CA SER A 451 14.27 34.58 -5.78
C SER A 451 12.96 35.13 -5.23
N VAL A 452 11.81 34.72 -5.79
CA VAL A 452 10.49 35.10 -5.27
C VAL A 452 10.19 34.42 -3.94
N GLN A 453 10.43 33.11 -3.84
CA GLN A 453 10.22 32.35 -2.60
C GLN A 453 11.15 32.81 -1.47
N ALA A 454 12.39 33.23 -1.79
CA ALA A 454 13.35 33.78 -0.85
C ALA A 454 12.87 35.12 -0.23
N LYS A 455 12.02 35.87 -0.94
CA LYS A 455 11.35 37.08 -0.43
C LYS A 455 10.09 36.76 0.38
N ASN A 456 9.86 35.49 0.71
CA ASN A 456 8.67 34.98 1.41
C ASN A 456 7.33 35.35 0.73
N LYS A 457 7.33 35.41 -0.61
CA LYS A 457 6.12 35.63 -1.42
C LYS A 457 5.73 34.34 -2.12
N MET A 458 4.42 34.15 -2.31
CA MET A 458 3.91 33.05 -3.13
C MET A 458 4.18 33.36 -4.60
N CYS A 459 5.01 32.51 -5.22
CA CYS A 459 5.34 32.64 -6.63
C CYS A 459 4.20 32.07 -7.49
N ILE A 460 3.65 32.88 -8.39
CA ILE A 460 2.64 32.44 -9.37
C ILE A 460 3.31 32.45 -10.75
N VAL A 461 3.47 31.27 -11.33
CA VAL A 461 4.11 31.09 -12.65
C VAL A 461 3.11 30.50 -13.63
N ASP A 462 3.09 31.00 -14.86
CA ASP A 462 2.44 30.36 -16.00
C ASP A 462 3.50 29.66 -16.84
N VAL A 463 3.31 28.38 -17.11
CA VAL A 463 4.25 27.56 -17.88
C VAL A 463 3.49 26.61 -18.80
N GLN A 464 4.20 26.05 -19.77
CA GLN A 464 3.68 24.91 -20.53
C GLN A 464 3.60 23.65 -19.66
N PRO A 465 2.62 22.75 -19.86
CA PRO A 465 2.47 21.55 -19.03
C PRO A 465 3.72 20.66 -18.95
N GLU A 466 4.57 20.65 -19.98
CA GLU A 466 5.84 19.92 -20.04
C GLU A 466 6.81 20.34 -18.92
N ALA A 467 6.75 21.60 -18.50
CA ALA A 467 7.58 22.15 -17.41
C ALA A 467 7.25 21.52 -16.05
N LEU A 468 6.06 20.94 -15.87
CA LEU A 468 5.63 20.35 -14.60
C LEU A 468 6.58 19.24 -14.13
N LYS A 469 7.22 18.51 -15.05
CA LYS A 469 8.21 17.48 -14.70
C LYS A 469 9.39 18.02 -13.91
N ARG A 470 9.81 19.26 -14.19
CA ARG A 470 10.91 19.95 -13.48
C ARG A 470 10.45 20.66 -12.21
N LEU A 471 9.19 21.08 -12.17
CA LEU A 471 8.62 21.83 -11.04
C LEU A 471 8.08 20.91 -9.93
N ARG A 472 7.72 19.67 -10.26
CA ARG A 472 7.11 18.70 -9.34
C ARG A 472 8.14 18.07 -8.39
N THR A 473 8.72 18.88 -7.52
CA THR A 473 9.78 18.49 -6.58
C THR A 473 9.42 18.84 -5.14
N ALA A 474 10.13 18.22 -4.19
CA ALA A 474 10.03 18.52 -2.76
C ALA A 474 10.40 19.98 -2.43
N GLU A 475 11.23 20.63 -3.25
CA GLU A 475 11.62 22.03 -3.10
C GLU A 475 10.43 22.97 -3.33
N PHE A 476 9.71 22.80 -4.44
CA PHE A 476 8.67 23.75 -4.84
C PHE A 476 7.28 23.39 -4.33
N LYS A 477 7.03 22.10 -4.07
CA LYS A 477 5.72 21.54 -3.69
C LYS A 477 4.57 22.17 -4.49
N PRO A 478 4.63 22.17 -5.84
CA PRO A 478 3.75 23.00 -6.65
C PRO A 478 2.28 22.68 -6.42
N TYR A 479 1.44 23.70 -6.54
CA TYR A 479 -0.01 23.57 -6.64
C TYR A 479 -0.43 23.95 -8.06
N VAL A 480 -0.88 22.95 -8.83
CA VAL A 480 -1.11 23.07 -10.27
C VAL A 480 -2.58 23.37 -10.56
N ILE A 481 -2.83 24.51 -11.18
CA ILE A 481 -4.16 24.96 -11.56
C ILE A 481 -4.28 24.93 -13.08
N PHE A 482 -5.21 24.13 -13.59
CA PHE A 482 -5.55 24.10 -15.00
C PHE A 482 -6.68 25.09 -15.31
N VAL A 483 -6.35 26.15 -16.02
CA VAL A 483 -7.29 27.19 -16.45
C VAL A 483 -7.81 26.86 -17.84
N LYS A 484 -9.12 26.70 -17.98
CA LYS A 484 -9.78 26.52 -19.28
C LYS A 484 -10.95 27.48 -19.43
N PRO A 485 -11.18 28.04 -20.63
CA PRO A 485 -12.35 28.88 -20.87
C PRO A 485 -13.61 28.03 -20.90
N ARG A 486 -14.75 28.63 -20.53
CA ARG A 486 -16.05 28.01 -20.79
C ARG A 486 -16.33 28.04 -22.29
N VAL A 487 -16.31 26.86 -22.92
CA VAL A 487 -16.68 26.70 -24.33
C VAL A 487 -18.14 26.22 -24.39
N PRO A 488 -19.09 27.00 -24.94
CA PRO A 488 -20.47 26.55 -25.10
C PRO A 488 -20.56 25.27 -25.95
N GLU A 489 -21.41 24.32 -25.58
CA GLU A 489 -21.56 23.04 -26.31
C GLU A 489 -22.27 23.20 -27.67
N SER A 490 -23.17 24.17 -27.78
CA SER A 490 -23.85 24.58 -29.01
C SER A 490 -24.44 25.96 -28.80
N ARG A 491 -24.45 26.82 -29.84
CA ARG A 491 -25.28 28.03 -29.82
C ARG A 491 -26.73 27.59 -29.64
N ARG A 492 -27.28 27.67 -28.42
CA ARG A 492 -28.72 27.89 -28.30
C ARG A 492 -29.00 29.10 -29.18
N ARG A 493 -29.81 28.91 -30.23
CA ARG A 493 -30.37 29.99 -31.03
C ARG A 493 -31.08 30.95 -30.07
N ARG A 494 -30.33 31.90 -29.50
CA ARG A 494 -30.93 33.09 -28.92
C ARG A 494 -31.34 33.91 -30.12
N SER A 495 -32.64 33.95 -30.27
CA SER A 495 -33.46 34.60 -31.26
C SER A 495 -32.88 35.92 -31.75
N ALA A 496 -33.08 36.16 -33.04
CA ALA A 496 -32.93 37.46 -33.67
C ALA A 496 -33.54 38.57 -32.81
N ALA A 497 -32.75 39.58 -32.48
CA ALA A 497 -33.20 40.94 -32.24
C ALA A 497 -32.00 41.90 -32.34
N THR A 498 -31.98 42.64 -33.45
CA THR A 498 -31.56 44.05 -33.57
C THR A 498 -30.11 44.43 -33.24
N SER A 499 -29.28 44.52 -34.29
CA SER A 499 -28.60 45.77 -34.71
C SER A 499 -27.64 45.49 -35.89
N PRO A 500 -27.86 46.07 -37.09
CA PRO A 500 -26.90 46.07 -38.18
C PRO A 500 -26.02 47.31 -38.06
N GLY A 501 -24.81 47.17 -37.50
CA GLY A 501 -23.86 48.28 -37.43
C GLY A 501 -22.79 48.06 -36.38
N GLY A 502 -21.64 47.51 -36.78
CA GLY A 502 -20.46 47.46 -35.91
C GLY A 502 -19.45 46.37 -36.26
N GLY A 503 -18.50 46.70 -37.15
CA GLY A 503 -17.10 46.23 -37.17
C GLY A 503 -16.78 44.73 -37.23
N GLU A 504 -16.20 44.30 -38.35
CA GLU A 504 -15.67 42.94 -38.66
C GLU A 504 -14.42 42.50 -37.87
N HIS A 505 -14.19 42.94 -36.64
CA HIS A 505 -13.03 42.50 -35.85
C HIS A 505 -13.44 42.01 -34.45
N GLY A 506 -13.57 40.69 -34.29
CA GLY A 506 -13.56 40.05 -32.97
C GLY A 506 -14.65 39.01 -32.66
N ARG A 507 -15.41 38.51 -33.66
CA ARG A 507 -16.28 37.34 -33.43
C ARG A 507 -15.43 36.06 -33.49
N ILE A 508 -15.21 35.44 -32.33
CA ILE A 508 -14.62 34.09 -32.21
C ILE A 508 -15.42 33.15 -33.13
N THR A 509 -14.74 32.46 -34.05
CA THR A 509 -15.41 31.57 -35.02
C THR A 509 -15.76 30.23 -34.37
N ASP A 510 -16.60 29.43 -35.03
CA ASP A 510 -16.93 28.09 -34.52
C ASP A 510 -15.70 27.15 -34.59
N GLU A 511 -14.79 27.36 -35.54
CA GLU A 511 -13.51 26.68 -35.62
C GLU A 511 -12.61 27.04 -34.42
N ASP A 512 -12.51 28.32 -34.06
CA ASP A 512 -11.75 28.76 -32.89
C ASP A 512 -12.29 28.10 -31.60
N LEU A 513 -13.63 28.03 -31.45
CA LEU A 513 -14.26 27.36 -30.30
C LEU A 513 -13.94 25.86 -30.26
N GLN A 514 -13.91 25.21 -31.42
CA GLN A 514 -13.57 23.80 -31.52
C GLN A 514 -12.09 23.55 -31.21
N GLU A 515 -11.18 24.40 -31.68
CA GLU A 515 -9.75 24.34 -31.32
C GLU A 515 -9.54 24.57 -29.82
N MET A 516 -10.26 25.52 -29.22
CA MET A 516 -10.23 25.77 -27.78
C MET A 516 -10.65 24.53 -26.99
N ARG A 517 -11.74 23.87 -27.42
CA ARG A 517 -12.23 22.62 -26.80
C ARG A 517 -11.21 21.50 -26.94
N GLN A 518 -10.67 21.30 -28.15
CA GLN A 518 -9.71 20.24 -28.42
C GLN A 518 -8.43 20.42 -27.61
N SER A 519 -7.93 21.65 -27.51
CA SER A 519 -6.76 21.96 -26.66
C SER A 519 -7.02 21.67 -25.19
N ALA A 520 -8.23 21.96 -24.68
CA ALA A 520 -8.56 21.66 -23.29
C ALA A 520 -8.62 20.14 -23.03
N ILE A 521 -9.20 19.38 -23.95
CA ILE A 521 -9.26 17.90 -23.87
C ILE A 521 -7.85 17.31 -23.91
N GLN A 522 -7.00 17.78 -24.84
CA GLN A 522 -5.65 17.27 -25.00
C GLN A 522 -4.79 17.48 -23.75
N ILE A 523 -4.85 18.68 -23.15
CA ILE A 523 -4.10 18.97 -21.92
C ILE A 523 -4.62 18.11 -20.76
N ASP A 524 -5.94 17.96 -20.61
CA ASP A 524 -6.52 17.15 -19.54
C ASP A 524 -6.18 15.66 -19.68
N GLN A 525 -6.19 15.12 -20.90
CA GLN A 525 -5.82 13.73 -21.18
C GLN A 525 -4.34 13.47 -20.85
N GLN A 526 -3.44 14.35 -21.27
CA GLN A 526 -2.00 14.14 -21.15
C GLN A 526 -1.46 14.51 -19.76
N TYR A 527 -1.99 15.56 -19.14
CA TYR A 527 -1.42 16.16 -17.92
C TYR A 527 -2.40 16.29 -16.76
N GLY A 528 -3.67 15.92 -16.93
CA GLY A 528 -4.69 16.08 -15.89
C GLY A 528 -4.40 15.31 -14.60
N HIS A 529 -3.56 14.26 -14.64
CA HIS A 529 -3.10 13.55 -13.44
C HIS A 529 -2.15 14.39 -12.55
N LEU A 530 -1.60 15.48 -13.08
CA LEU A 530 -0.73 16.41 -12.34
C LEU A 530 -1.47 17.65 -11.83
N VAL A 531 -2.76 17.80 -12.16
CA VAL A 531 -3.57 18.99 -11.86
C VAL A 531 -4.24 18.83 -10.49
N ASP A 532 -4.07 19.82 -9.62
CA ASP A 532 -4.73 19.86 -8.31
C ASP A 532 -6.11 20.52 -8.39
N ARG A 533 -6.30 21.49 -9.30
CA ARG A 533 -7.56 22.21 -9.47
C ARG A 533 -7.81 22.61 -10.92
N VAL A 534 -9.05 22.48 -11.39
CA VAL A 534 -9.50 23.01 -12.68
C VAL A 534 -10.29 24.29 -12.44
N LEU A 535 -9.87 25.40 -13.06
CA LEU A 535 -10.54 26.71 -13.01
C LEU A 535 -11.23 26.96 -14.36
N ILE A 536 -12.56 27.07 -14.35
CA ILE A 536 -13.36 27.32 -15.56
C ILE A 536 -13.60 28.82 -15.67
N LYS A 537 -12.93 29.47 -16.63
CA LYS A 537 -13.05 30.91 -16.86
C LYS A 537 -14.32 31.21 -17.66
N GLU A 538 -15.37 31.63 -16.95
CA GLU A 538 -16.60 32.17 -17.56
C GLU A 538 -16.43 33.66 -17.87
N ASP A 539 -16.20 34.46 -16.85
CA ASP A 539 -15.84 35.87 -16.95
C ASP A 539 -14.53 36.15 -16.19
N SER A 540 -13.94 37.32 -16.44
CA SER A 540 -12.64 37.67 -15.86
C SER A 540 -12.71 38.00 -14.37
N ALA A 541 -13.82 38.51 -13.85
CA ALA A 541 -13.94 38.91 -12.45
C ALA A 541 -14.15 37.67 -11.56
N SER A 542 -15.07 36.78 -11.95
CA SER A 542 -15.32 35.50 -11.27
C SER A 542 -14.05 34.64 -11.24
N ALA A 543 -13.33 34.52 -12.36
CA ALA A 543 -12.07 33.77 -12.41
C ALA A 543 -10.99 34.34 -11.47
N CYS A 544 -10.91 35.67 -11.32
CA CYS A 544 -9.98 36.31 -10.37
C CYS A 544 -10.38 36.03 -8.92
N ALA A 545 -11.70 36.08 -8.62
CA ALA A 545 -12.21 35.75 -7.30
C ALA A 545 -11.97 34.27 -6.93
N GLU A 546 -12.22 33.35 -7.87
CA GLU A 546 -11.93 31.92 -7.66
C GLU A 546 -10.44 31.68 -7.46
N LEU A 547 -9.57 32.24 -8.32
CA LEU A 547 -8.12 32.11 -8.17
C LEU A 547 -7.66 32.63 -6.81
N ARG A 548 -8.12 33.81 -6.39
CA ARG A 548 -7.81 34.36 -5.06
C ARG A 548 -8.25 33.44 -3.93
N GLY A 549 -9.47 32.89 -4.00
CA GLY A 549 -9.96 31.93 -3.01
C GLY A 549 -9.09 30.68 -2.94
N ILE A 550 -8.59 30.17 -4.07
CA ILE A 550 -7.65 29.05 -4.11
C ILE A 550 -6.33 29.42 -3.42
N LEU A 551 -5.75 30.59 -3.73
CA LEU A 551 -4.48 31.05 -3.13
C LEU A 551 -4.59 31.23 -1.61
N GLU A 552 -5.69 31.80 -1.13
CA GLU A 552 -5.93 31.98 0.31
C GLU A 552 -6.09 30.66 1.06
N ARG A 553 -6.78 29.69 0.45
CA ARG A 553 -6.90 28.34 1.01
C ARG A 553 -5.55 27.63 1.05
N LEU A 554 -4.70 27.84 0.05
CA LEU A 554 -3.37 27.22 -0.04
C LEU A 554 -2.47 27.52 1.17
N GLU A 555 -2.64 28.69 1.79
CA GLU A 555 -1.89 29.10 2.98
C GLU A 555 -2.50 28.60 4.30
N ARG A 556 -3.81 28.33 4.34
CA ARG A 556 -4.54 28.06 5.58
C ARG A 556 -4.88 26.58 5.77
N GLU A 557 -5.22 25.89 4.69
CA GLU A 557 -5.73 24.52 4.71
C GLU A 557 -4.62 23.48 4.49
N SER A 558 -4.93 22.23 4.85
CA SER A 558 -4.08 21.08 4.53
C SER A 558 -4.40 20.54 3.14
N PHE A 559 -3.37 20.21 2.36
CA PHE A 559 -3.49 19.61 1.02
C PHE A 559 -2.79 18.26 0.94
N TRP A 560 -3.25 17.41 0.04
CA TRP A 560 -2.55 16.17 -0.27
C TRP A 560 -1.36 16.45 -1.17
N VAL A 561 -0.17 16.07 -0.71
CA VAL A 561 1.08 16.17 -1.47
C VAL A 561 1.73 14.80 -1.57
N PRO A 562 2.55 14.53 -2.60
CA PRO A 562 3.36 13.32 -2.68
C PRO A 562 4.18 13.13 -1.41
N LEU A 563 4.19 11.90 -0.89
CA LEU A 563 4.84 11.59 0.37
C LEU A 563 6.35 11.83 0.32
N CYS A 564 6.96 11.61 -0.85
CA CYS A 564 8.38 11.89 -1.12
C CYS A 564 8.74 13.38 -0.99
N TRP A 565 7.77 14.30 -0.92
CA TRP A 565 8.06 15.72 -0.69
C TRP A 565 8.22 16.09 0.78
N VAL A 566 7.80 15.20 1.68
CA VAL A 566 7.74 15.44 3.12
C VAL A 566 8.67 14.49 3.88
N ARG A 567 8.95 13.30 3.34
CA ARG A 567 9.97 12.40 3.87
C ARG A 567 11.36 12.86 3.38
N THR A 568 12.15 13.41 4.29
CA THR A 568 13.60 13.63 4.14
C THR A 568 14.35 12.69 5.06
#